data_AF-A0A812SSN3-F1
#
_entry.id   AF-A0A812SSN3-F1
#
_cell.length_a   1.000
_cell.length_b   1.000
_cell.length_c   1.000
_cell.angle_alpha   90.00
_cell.angle_beta   90.00
_cell.angle_gamma   90.00
#
_symmetry.space_group_name_H-M   'P 1'
#
loop_
_entity.id
_entity.type
_entity.pdbx_description
1 polymer ?
#
loop_
_entity_poly.entity_id
_entity_poly.type
_entity_poly.pdbx_seq_one_letter_code
_entity_poly.pdbx_strand_id
1 'polypeptide(L)'
;MPSTKVSAELSTMEQEPEQDKGREGQQPVPVEVQEVQSLETWLEKTLRAFPGGKEVVMEKLKEDWCTDYASLVDCWEDLKDNIPGVLRNEMSTQLARDRFDKVDAVPQMLAGNWMVAFGFGLMSMLVPSILAVFKHRGRQTEEVVEQNVYEVWVPVGLFCILQQLACMALAPQTGWSMIEQRSNGVNMREAMRNNLTNLGVIAVLFLTVVWTMAVDQTMAGDDRFSLICQWYEGFLAIAVGQLIVAVMTCAFITLYLEPLDDMASLKFVKDNFVFFGEPMVLMLAGVYNSLCATVLWVYTVYGVGLGVCFSIAAGGAVLRLSAVYGYLCRWQNPYLTAEDRNARTRDAASMARAGDLKAA
;
A
#
# COMPACT_ATOMS: atom_id res chain seq x y z
N MET A 1 42.49 61.84 -20.26
CA MET A 1 42.77 60.73 -21.20
C MET A 1 42.15 59.47 -20.63
N PRO A 2 41.48 58.67 -21.48
CA PRO A 2 40.35 57.84 -21.09
C PRO A 2 40.77 56.39 -20.80
N SER A 3 40.11 55.73 -19.85
CA SER A 3 40.15 54.26 -19.74
C SER A 3 38.72 53.74 -19.61
N THR A 4 38.18 53.50 -20.79
CA THR A 4 37.40 52.34 -21.23
C THR A 4 36.51 51.59 -20.23
N LYS A 5 35.21 51.67 -20.54
CA LYS A 5 34.14 50.68 -20.30
C LYS A 5 34.60 49.24 -20.47
N VAL A 6 34.12 48.34 -19.61
CA VAL A 6 33.53 47.05 -20.02
C VAL A 6 32.38 46.74 -19.06
N SER A 7 31.15 46.89 -19.57
CA SER A 7 29.94 46.34 -18.98
C SER A 7 29.92 44.83 -19.24
N ALA A 8 29.79 44.03 -18.18
CA ALA A 8 29.51 42.60 -18.32
C ALA A 8 28.03 42.39 -17.99
N GLU A 9 27.22 42.32 -19.05
CA GLU A 9 25.88 41.75 -19.03
C GLU A 9 26.02 40.24 -18.81
N LEU A 10 25.70 39.74 -17.62
CA LEU A 10 25.54 38.31 -17.38
C LEU A 10 24.06 37.97 -17.58
N SER A 11 23.70 37.73 -18.84
CA SER A 11 22.48 37.02 -19.21
C SER A 11 22.59 35.58 -18.68
N THR A 12 21.88 35.29 -17.61
CA THR A 12 21.64 33.91 -17.17
C THR A 12 20.49 33.38 -18.01
N MET A 13 20.82 32.57 -19.01
CA MET A 13 19.87 31.69 -19.68
C MET A 13 19.33 30.71 -18.63
N GLU A 14 18.13 30.98 -18.13
CA GLU A 14 17.27 29.94 -17.58
C GLU A 14 16.95 28.97 -18.72
N GLN A 15 17.68 27.84 -18.75
CA GLN A 15 17.22 26.67 -19.47
C GLN A 15 16.02 26.11 -18.71
N GLU A 16 14.82 26.41 -19.23
CA GLU A 16 13.60 25.69 -18.88
C GLU A 16 13.86 24.17 -19.05
N PRO A 17 13.49 23.32 -18.08
CA PRO A 17 13.53 21.89 -18.30
C PRO A 17 12.53 21.55 -19.41
N GLU A 18 13.04 20.91 -20.46
CA GLU A 18 12.28 20.27 -21.54
C GLU A 18 11.08 19.51 -20.94
N GLN A 19 9.91 20.13 -21.05
CA GLN A 19 8.64 19.45 -20.87
C GLN A 19 8.57 18.36 -21.94
N ASP A 20 8.56 17.11 -21.49
CA ASP A 20 8.23 15.91 -22.25
C ASP A 20 6.77 16.00 -22.75
N LYS A 21 6.56 16.86 -23.75
CA LYS A 21 5.36 16.97 -24.57
C LYS A 21 5.47 15.88 -25.63
N GLY A 22 5.19 14.64 -25.22
CA GLY A 22 5.45 13.49 -26.08
C GLY A 22 4.60 12.26 -25.84
N ARG A 23 3.49 12.33 -25.10
CA ARG A 23 2.46 11.27 -25.09
C ARG A 23 1.06 11.88 -25.00
N GLU A 24 0.67 12.54 -26.09
CA GLU A 24 -0.74 12.69 -26.42
C GLU A 24 -1.41 11.32 -26.37
N GLY A 25 -2.58 11.27 -25.74
CA GLY A 25 -3.31 10.05 -25.46
C GLY A 25 -3.46 9.18 -26.70
N GLN A 26 -2.93 7.95 -26.59
CA GLN A 26 -3.61 6.84 -27.23
C GLN A 26 -5.04 6.85 -26.68
N GLN A 27 -5.96 7.38 -27.50
CA GLN A 27 -7.37 7.12 -27.33
C GLN A 27 -7.53 5.61 -27.13
N PRO A 28 -8.37 5.16 -26.18
CA PRO A 28 -8.70 3.74 -26.09
C PRO A 28 -9.17 3.33 -27.48
N VAL A 29 -8.45 2.36 -28.06
CA VAL A 29 -8.85 1.73 -29.32
C VAL A 29 -10.32 1.33 -29.14
N PRO A 30 -11.22 1.68 -30.08
CA PRO A 30 -12.61 1.26 -29.97
C PRO A 30 -12.59 -0.26 -29.85
N VAL A 31 -13.10 -0.76 -28.72
CA VAL A 31 -13.30 -2.18 -28.48
C VAL A 31 -14.03 -2.70 -29.71
N GLU A 32 -13.35 -3.52 -30.52
CA GLU A 32 -14.01 -4.24 -31.60
C GLU A 32 -15.19 -4.96 -30.96
N VAL A 33 -16.40 -4.61 -31.38
CA VAL A 33 -17.63 -5.25 -30.93
C VAL A 33 -17.56 -6.68 -31.45
N GLN A 34 -16.96 -7.54 -30.63
CA GLN A 34 -16.83 -8.96 -30.93
C GLN A 34 -18.24 -9.53 -31.08
N GLU A 35 -18.46 -10.27 -32.18
CA GLU A 35 -19.73 -10.94 -32.48
C GLU A 35 -20.32 -11.55 -31.21
N VAL A 36 -21.59 -11.21 -30.93
CA VAL A 36 -22.35 -11.80 -29.83
C VAL A 36 -22.37 -13.31 -30.04
N GLN A 37 -21.46 -14.03 -29.38
CA GLN A 37 -21.50 -15.49 -29.36
C GLN A 37 -22.83 -15.89 -28.76
N SER A 38 -23.61 -16.70 -29.50
CA SER A 38 -24.86 -17.21 -28.97
C SER A 38 -24.55 -18.02 -27.70
N LEU A 39 -25.34 -17.80 -26.65
CA LEU A 39 -25.20 -18.47 -25.36
C LEU A 39 -25.12 -20.00 -25.52
N GLU A 40 -25.90 -20.55 -26.46
CA GLU A 40 -25.89 -21.96 -26.79
C GLU A 40 -24.55 -22.43 -27.36
N THR A 41 -23.95 -21.66 -28.27
CA THR A 41 -22.62 -21.98 -28.83
C THR A 41 -21.53 -21.93 -27.76
N TRP A 42 -21.62 -20.96 -26.84
CA TRP A 42 -20.69 -20.84 -25.73
C TRP A 42 -20.83 -22.03 -24.76
N LEU A 43 -22.05 -22.37 -24.33
CA LEU A 43 -22.32 -23.52 -23.45
C LEU A 43 -21.87 -24.83 -24.09
N GLU A 44 -22.12 -24.99 -25.39
CA GLU A 44 -21.71 -26.17 -26.14
C GLU A 44 -20.20 -26.27 -26.31
N LYS A 45 -19.46 -25.16 -26.26
CA LYS A 45 -17.99 -25.16 -26.25
C LYS A 45 -17.45 -25.46 -24.84
N THR A 46 -18.03 -24.84 -23.82
CA THR A 46 -17.62 -24.93 -22.42
C THR A 46 -17.91 -26.31 -21.82
N LEU A 47 -19.06 -26.92 -22.15
CA LEU A 47 -19.54 -28.16 -21.52
C LEU A 47 -19.31 -29.41 -22.38
N ARG A 48 -18.42 -29.38 -23.38
CA ARG A 48 -18.15 -30.54 -24.26
C ARG A 48 -17.71 -31.80 -23.51
N ALA A 49 -17.08 -31.63 -22.35
CA ALA A 49 -16.62 -32.73 -21.50
C ALA A 49 -17.77 -33.37 -20.67
N PHE A 50 -18.95 -32.76 -20.63
CA PHE A 50 -20.06 -33.15 -19.78
C PHE A 50 -21.33 -33.45 -20.61
N PRO A 51 -21.52 -34.71 -21.07
CA PRO A 51 -22.73 -35.09 -21.79
C PRO A 51 -23.98 -34.88 -20.91
N GLY A 52 -24.97 -34.14 -21.40
CA GLY A 52 -26.16 -33.77 -20.63
C GLY A 52 -26.02 -32.46 -19.83
N GLY A 53 -24.80 -31.91 -19.72
CA GLY A 53 -24.55 -30.71 -18.93
C GLY A 53 -25.18 -29.45 -19.51
N LYS A 54 -25.21 -29.33 -20.85
CA LYS A 54 -25.82 -28.20 -21.57
C LYS A 54 -27.32 -28.12 -21.29
N GLU A 55 -28.00 -29.25 -21.31
CA GLU A 55 -29.45 -29.36 -21.12
C GLU A 55 -29.85 -28.94 -19.71
N VAL A 56 -29.14 -29.45 -18.70
CA VAL A 56 -29.37 -29.12 -17.28
C VAL A 56 -29.16 -27.63 -17.02
N VAL A 57 -28.11 -27.04 -17.59
CA VAL A 57 -27.81 -25.61 -17.43
C VAL A 57 -28.81 -24.75 -18.19
N MET A 58 -29.19 -25.12 -19.41
CA MET A 58 -30.19 -24.38 -20.21
C MET A 58 -31.59 -24.41 -19.58
N GLU A 59 -31.96 -25.50 -18.91
CA GLU A 59 -33.22 -25.59 -18.17
C GLU A 59 -33.23 -24.58 -17.02
N LYS A 60 -32.14 -24.50 -16.25
CA LYS A 60 -32.00 -23.55 -15.14
C LYS A 60 -31.93 -22.09 -15.62
N LEU A 61 -31.25 -21.82 -16.73
CA LEU A 61 -31.20 -20.49 -17.34
C LEU A 61 -32.56 -19.99 -17.80
N LYS A 62 -33.43 -20.89 -18.28
CA LYS A 62 -34.80 -20.55 -18.67
C LYS A 62 -35.68 -20.23 -17.48
N GLU A 63 -35.45 -20.87 -16.33
CA GLU A 63 -36.16 -20.57 -15.09
C GLU A 63 -35.82 -19.15 -14.59
N ASP A 64 -34.55 -18.74 -14.69
CA ASP A 64 -34.05 -17.45 -14.20
C ASP A 64 -34.00 -16.33 -15.27
N TRP A 65 -34.64 -16.54 -16.43
CA TRP A 65 -34.77 -15.53 -17.51
C TRP A 65 -33.44 -15.03 -18.09
N CYS A 66 -32.34 -15.78 -17.97
CA CYS A 66 -31.05 -15.40 -18.56
C CYS A 66 -31.01 -15.83 -20.04
N THR A 67 -31.37 -14.93 -20.95
CA THR A 67 -31.59 -15.24 -22.38
C THR A 67 -30.34 -15.16 -23.26
N ASP A 68 -29.31 -14.46 -22.82
CA ASP A 68 -28.06 -14.28 -23.57
C ASP A 68 -26.83 -14.38 -22.66
N TYR A 69 -25.64 -14.38 -23.28
CA TYR A 69 -24.38 -14.49 -22.56
C TYR A 69 -24.13 -13.30 -21.61
N ALA A 70 -24.58 -12.09 -21.98
CA ALA A 70 -24.43 -10.92 -21.13
C ALA A 70 -25.27 -11.07 -19.84
N SER A 71 -26.52 -11.50 -19.99
CA SER A 71 -27.43 -11.80 -18.88
C SER A 71 -26.89 -12.93 -18.01
N LEU A 72 -26.30 -13.98 -18.62
CA LEU A 72 -25.62 -15.05 -17.88
C LEU A 72 -24.48 -14.49 -17.01
N VAL A 73 -23.64 -13.64 -17.58
CA VAL A 73 -22.53 -13.02 -16.86
C VAL A 73 -23.05 -12.23 -15.65
N ASP A 74 -24.16 -11.51 -15.81
CA ASP A 74 -24.73 -10.67 -14.74
C ASP A 74 -25.48 -11.51 -13.68
N CYS A 75 -26.21 -12.56 -14.08
CA CYS A 75 -27.01 -13.39 -13.19
C CYS A 75 -26.26 -14.59 -12.56
N TRP A 76 -24.98 -14.80 -12.93
CA TRP A 76 -24.24 -16.01 -12.55
C TRP A 76 -24.14 -16.23 -11.04
N GLU A 77 -23.98 -15.16 -10.26
CA GLU A 77 -23.82 -15.26 -8.81
C GLU A 77 -25.07 -15.81 -8.13
N ASP A 78 -26.25 -15.51 -8.66
CA ASP A 78 -27.54 -16.02 -8.15
C ASP A 78 -27.81 -17.44 -8.66
N LEU A 79 -27.40 -17.74 -9.91
CA LEU A 79 -27.65 -19.01 -10.57
C LEU A 79 -26.72 -20.15 -10.10
N LYS A 80 -25.47 -19.84 -9.74
CA LYS A 80 -24.41 -20.85 -9.52
C LYS A 80 -24.74 -21.87 -8.43
N ASP A 81 -25.58 -21.51 -7.46
CA ASP A 81 -25.99 -22.41 -6.37
C ASP A 81 -27.05 -23.43 -6.82
N ASN A 82 -27.74 -23.17 -7.94
CA ASN A 82 -28.74 -24.07 -8.54
C ASN A 82 -28.12 -25.06 -9.55
N ILE A 83 -26.82 -24.96 -9.83
CA ILE A 83 -26.11 -25.78 -10.82
C ILE A 83 -25.27 -26.87 -10.11
N PRO A 84 -25.25 -28.12 -10.62
CA PRO A 84 -24.43 -29.19 -10.07
C PRO A 84 -22.94 -28.81 -9.98
N GLY A 85 -22.28 -29.15 -8.86
CA GLY A 85 -20.96 -28.60 -8.50
C GLY A 85 -19.86 -28.74 -9.57
N VAL A 86 -19.83 -29.82 -10.35
CA VAL A 86 -18.83 -30.00 -11.41
C VAL A 86 -19.06 -29.04 -12.59
N LEU A 87 -20.31 -28.86 -13.01
CA LEU A 87 -20.72 -27.92 -14.06
C LEU A 87 -20.54 -26.47 -13.59
N ARG A 88 -20.91 -26.20 -12.33
CA ARG A 88 -20.72 -24.90 -11.67
C ARG A 88 -19.26 -24.47 -11.70
N ASN A 89 -18.35 -25.37 -11.33
CA ASN A 89 -16.91 -25.05 -11.31
C ASN A 89 -16.40 -24.73 -12.70
N GLU A 90 -16.71 -25.58 -13.70
CA GLU A 90 -16.27 -25.36 -15.08
C GLU A 90 -16.81 -24.04 -15.63
N MET A 91 -18.11 -23.77 -15.47
CA MET A 91 -18.71 -22.51 -15.92
C MET A 91 -18.14 -21.30 -15.20
N SER A 92 -17.93 -21.38 -13.88
CA SER A 92 -17.30 -20.29 -13.13
C SER A 92 -15.88 -20.02 -13.62
N THR A 93 -15.11 -21.07 -13.91
CA THR A 93 -13.75 -20.95 -14.45
C THR A 93 -13.76 -20.32 -15.84
N GLN A 94 -14.66 -20.74 -16.74
CA GLN A 94 -14.73 -20.19 -18.09
C GLN A 94 -15.26 -18.76 -18.11
N LEU A 95 -16.29 -18.44 -17.32
CA LEU A 95 -16.77 -17.06 -17.16
C LEU A 95 -15.68 -16.15 -16.56
N ALA A 96 -14.92 -16.64 -15.58
CA ALA A 96 -13.79 -15.89 -15.04
C ALA A 96 -12.70 -15.69 -16.09
N ARG A 97 -12.42 -16.70 -16.92
CA ARG A 97 -11.44 -16.62 -18.01
C ARG A 97 -11.86 -15.65 -19.09
N ASP A 98 -13.10 -15.72 -19.57
CA ASP A 98 -13.63 -14.78 -20.56
C ASP A 98 -13.64 -13.34 -20.03
N ARG A 99 -13.96 -13.15 -18.75
CA ARG A 99 -13.83 -11.83 -18.10
C ARG A 99 -12.38 -11.37 -18.06
N PHE A 100 -11.44 -12.26 -17.71
CA PHE A 100 -10.02 -11.97 -17.66
C PHE A 100 -9.44 -11.62 -19.03
N ASP A 101 -9.79 -12.38 -20.07
CA ASP A 101 -9.33 -12.16 -21.45
C ASP A 101 -9.86 -10.84 -22.04
N LYS A 102 -10.96 -10.29 -21.50
CA LYS A 102 -11.48 -8.95 -21.82
C LYS A 102 -10.76 -7.81 -21.10
N VAL A 103 -9.94 -8.09 -20.10
CA VAL A 103 -9.16 -7.07 -19.40
C VAL A 103 -7.82 -6.90 -20.12
N ASP A 104 -7.70 -5.83 -20.90
CA ASP A 104 -6.41 -5.43 -21.45
C ASP A 104 -5.47 -5.00 -20.31
N ALA A 105 -4.58 -5.90 -19.90
CA ALA A 105 -3.55 -5.64 -18.92
C ALA A 105 -2.23 -5.32 -19.63
N VAL A 106 -1.89 -4.03 -19.71
CA VAL A 106 -0.54 -3.62 -20.13
C VAL A 106 0.36 -3.61 -18.88
N PRO A 107 1.33 -4.53 -18.74
CA PRO A 107 2.25 -4.49 -17.61
C PRO A 107 3.07 -3.22 -17.67
N GLN A 108 2.78 -2.27 -16.78
CA GLN A 108 3.54 -1.03 -16.68
C GLN A 108 4.76 -1.26 -15.78
N MET A 109 5.95 -1.34 -16.37
CA MET A 109 7.20 -1.21 -15.61
C MET A 109 7.65 0.25 -15.63
N LEU A 110 7.54 0.92 -14.48
CA LEU A 110 7.97 2.29 -14.29
C LEU A 110 9.35 2.29 -13.63
N ALA A 111 10.40 2.51 -14.42
CA ALA A 111 11.78 2.56 -13.94
C ALA A 111 11.95 3.57 -12.78
N GLY A 112 11.23 4.69 -12.82
CA GLY A 112 11.25 5.68 -11.73
C GLY A 112 10.83 5.12 -10.36
N ASN A 113 9.85 4.21 -10.31
CA ASN A 113 9.44 3.59 -9.04
C ASN A 113 10.56 2.72 -8.47
N TRP A 114 11.26 1.98 -9.33
CA TRP A 114 12.40 1.16 -8.92
C TRP A 114 13.59 2.00 -8.44
N MET A 115 13.84 3.16 -9.05
CA MET A 115 14.90 4.07 -8.60
C MET A 115 14.60 4.66 -7.21
N VAL A 116 13.37 5.12 -6.97
CA VAL A 116 12.94 5.63 -5.66
C VAL A 116 13.00 4.50 -4.63
N ALA A 117 12.50 3.32 -4.96
CA ALA A 117 12.53 2.16 -4.09
C ALA A 117 13.96 1.69 -3.77
N PHE A 118 14.86 1.76 -4.74
CA PHE A 118 16.29 1.46 -4.54
C PHE A 118 16.93 2.45 -3.58
N GLY A 119 16.72 3.75 -3.78
CA GLY A 119 17.19 4.78 -2.86
C GLY A 119 16.66 4.58 -1.44
N PHE A 120 15.37 4.29 -1.31
CA PHE A 120 14.74 4.01 -0.02
C PHE A 120 15.34 2.76 0.65
N GLY A 121 15.41 1.62 -0.07
CA GLY A 121 15.99 0.38 0.44
C GLY A 121 17.44 0.56 0.91
N LEU A 122 18.27 1.27 0.14
CA LEU A 122 19.67 1.53 0.48
C LEU A 122 19.79 2.42 1.73
N MET A 123 19.09 3.55 1.77
CA MET A 123 19.14 4.47 2.92
C MET A 123 18.58 3.84 4.19
N SER A 124 17.57 2.98 4.05
CA SER A 124 16.88 2.36 5.16
C SER A 124 17.76 1.39 5.96
N MET A 125 18.63 0.64 5.29
CA MET A 125 19.53 -0.32 5.93
C MET A 125 20.90 0.29 6.28
N LEU A 126 21.22 1.46 5.73
CA LEU A 126 22.51 2.12 5.94
C LEU A 126 22.66 2.58 7.40
N VAL A 127 21.63 3.17 8.00
CA VAL A 127 21.64 3.62 9.41
C VAL A 127 21.87 2.45 10.39
N PRO A 128 21.06 1.38 10.42
CA PRO A 128 21.27 0.28 11.36
C PRO A 128 22.60 -0.46 11.10
N SER A 129 23.03 -0.60 9.84
CA SER A 129 24.30 -1.26 9.52
C SER A 129 25.51 -0.42 9.96
N ILE A 130 25.47 0.91 9.80
CA ILE A 130 26.51 1.82 10.30
C ILE A 130 26.60 1.71 11.82
N LEU A 131 25.47 1.84 12.53
CA LEU A 131 25.43 1.74 13.99
C LEU A 131 26.02 0.40 14.47
N ALA A 132 25.70 -0.69 13.79
CA ALA A 132 26.23 -2.01 14.12
C ALA A 132 27.73 -2.16 13.86
N VAL A 133 28.22 -1.68 12.72
CA VAL A 133 29.64 -1.82 12.33
C VAL A 133 30.55 -0.92 13.16
N PHE A 134 30.13 0.30 13.50
CA PHE A 134 30.92 1.21 14.32
C PHE A 134 31.10 0.69 15.77
N LYS A 135 30.09 0.02 16.37
CA LYS A 135 30.27 -0.64 17.68
C LYS A 135 31.33 -1.74 17.62
N HIS A 136 31.39 -2.51 16.53
CA HIS A 136 32.37 -3.60 16.45
C HIS A 136 33.82 -3.09 16.45
N ARG A 137 34.05 -1.87 15.93
CA ARG A 137 35.36 -1.21 16.00
C ARG A 137 35.66 -0.59 17.37
N GLY A 138 34.65 -0.07 18.07
CA GLY A 138 34.81 0.60 19.38
C GLY A 138 35.00 -0.34 20.58
N ARG A 139 34.74 -1.65 20.41
CA ARG A 139 34.80 -2.67 21.48
C ARG A 139 36.18 -2.89 22.12
N GLN A 140 37.22 -2.15 21.70
CA GLN A 140 38.55 -2.21 22.30
C GLN A 140 38.82 -1.19 23.41
N THR A 141 37.91 -0.25 23.73
CA THR A 141 38.33 0.91 24.57
C THR A 141 37.36 1.49 25.61
N GLU A 142 36.10 1.08 25.74
CA GLU A 142 35.16 1.80 26.64
C GLU A 142 34.66 0.99 27.84
N GLU A 143 35.00 1.49 29.04
CA GLU A 143 34.22 1.28 30.27
C GLU A 143 32.80 1.81 30.05
N VAL A 144 31.79 1.04 30.44
CA VAL A 144 30.38 1.35 30.23
C VAL A 144 29.98 2.52 31.14
N VAL A 145 30.02 3.74 30.61
CA VAL A 145 29.58 4.95 31.31
C VAL A 145 28.08 5.17 31.07
N GLU A 146 27.30 5.31 32.15
CA GLU A 146 25.86 5.67 32.14
C GLU A 146 25.53 6.98 31.39
N GLN A 147 26.53 7.76 31.00
CA GLN A 147 26.40 9.02 30.28
C GLN A 147 25.88 8.87 28.84
N ASN A 148 25.88 7.65 28.29
CA ASN A 148 25.49 7.35 26.91
C ASN A 148 23.97 7.25 26.67
N VAL A 149 23.12 7.35 27.70
CA VAL A 149 21.65 7.21 27.55
C VAL A 149 21.06 8.36 26.73
N TYR A 150 21.44 9.61 27.03
CA TYR A 150 20.92 10.77 26.30
C TYR A 150 21.37 10.80 24.83
N GLU A 151 22.54 10.23 24.52
CA GLU A 151 23.09 10.18 23.17
C GLU A 151 22.30 9.28 22.22
N VAL A 152 21.53 8.31 22.75
CA VAL A 152 20.69 7.41 21.95
C VAL A 152 19.23 7.83 21.97
N TRP A 153 18.68 8.09 23.15
CA TRP A 153 17.24 8.36 23.28
C TRP A 153 16.81 9.70 22.69
N VAL A 154 17.67 10.72 22.66
CA VAL A 154 17.36 11.99 21.98
C VAL A 154 17.26 11.79 20.46
N PRO A 155 18.24 11.17 19.77
CA PRO A 155 18.08 10.81 18.36
C PRO A 155 16.90 9.89 18.07
N VAL A 156 16.63 8.88 18.90
CA VAL A 156 15.46 8.00 18.77
C VAL A 156 14.17 8.80 18.85
N GLY A 157 14.06 9.73 19.82
CA GLY A 157 12.91 10.63 19.95
C GLY A 157 12.73 11.54 18.74
N LEU A 158 13.82 12.14 18.24
CA LEU A 158 13.80 12.96 17.03
C LEU A 158 13.37 12.13 15.80
N PHE A 159 13.92 10.93 15.65
CA PHE A 159 13.55 10.00 14.58
C PHE A 159 12.07 9.64 14.65
N CYS A 160 11.54 9.34 15.84
CA CYS A 160 10.11 9.09 16.05
C CYS A 160 9.26 10.28 15.59
N ILE A 161 9.60 11.51 15.98
CA ILE A 161 8.88 12.72 15.58
C ILE A 161 8.90 12.91 14.06
N LEU A 162 10.08 12.82 13.44
CA LEU A 162 10.21 12.96 11.98
C LEU A 162 9.43 11.89 11.23
N GLN A 163 9.46 10.65 11.72
CA GLN A 163 8.71 9.55 11.13
C GLN A 163 7.20 9.78 11.27
N GLN A 164 6.72 10.30 12.40
CA GLN A 164 5.30 10.63 12.56
C GLN A 164 4.86 11.76 11.65
N LEU A 165 5.67 12.81 11.47
CA LEU A 165 5.39 13.86 10.50
C LEU A 165 5.32 13.30 9.06
N ALA A 166 6.22 12.38 8.70
CA ALA A 166 6.16 11.71 7.41
C ALA A 166 4.89 10.85 7.26
N CYS A 167 4.49 10.13 8.32
CA CYS A 167 3.26 9.35 8.31
C CYS A 167 2.02 10.24 8.14
N MET A 168 1.95 11.36 8.85
CA MET A 168 0.87 12.35 8.73
C MET A 168 0.79 12.96 7.33
N ALA A 169 1.92 13.17 6.65
CA ALA A 169 1.93 13.67 5.28
C ALA A 169 1.45 12.62 4.25
N LEU A 170 1.76 11.34 4.47
CA LEU A 170 1.42 10.24 3.55
C LEU A 170 0.01 9.67 3.77
N ALA A 171 -0.53 9.77 4.98
CA ALA A 171 -1.85 9.24 5.33
C ALA A 171 -2.99 9.79 4.47
N PRO A 172 -3.13 11.12 4.24
CA PRO A 172 -4.16 11.68 3.37
C PRO A 172 -4.10 11.14 1.94
N GLN A 173 -2.88 11.05 1.37
CA GLN A 173 -2.68 10.57 0.01
C GLN A 173 -3.10 9.09 -0.12
N THR A 174 -2.74 8.28 0.88
CA THR A 174 -3.05 6.85 0.92
C THR A 174 -4.56 6.62 1.06
N GLY A 175 -5.20 7.30 2.02
CA GLY A 175 -6.64 7.19 2.25
C GLY A 175 -7.45 7.67 1.04
N TRP A 176 -7.02 8.76 0.40
CA TRP A 176 -7.67 9.29 -0.78
C TRP A 176 -7.55 8.37 -1.99
N SER A 177 -6.37 7.80 -2.25
CA SER A 177 -6.15 6.86 -3.35
C SER A 177 -7.13 5.69 -3.30
N MET A 178 -7.40 5.15 -2.10
CA MET A 178 -8.36 4.05 -1.91
C MET A 178 -9.81 4.48 -2.20
N ILE A 179 -10.17 5.69 -1.80
CA ILE A 179 -11.51 6.27 -2.00
C ILE A 179 -11.77 6.60 -3.47
N GLU A 180 -10.79 7.17 -4.16
CA GLU A 180 -10.90 7.63 -5.54
C GLU A 180 -11.06 6.47 -6.53
N GLN A 181 -10.30 5.39 -6.32
CA GLN A 181 -10.24 4.25 -7.24
C GLN A 181 -11.38 3.23 -7.07
N ARG A 182 -12.33 3.47 -6.15
CA ARG A 182 -13.47 2.57 -5.93
C ARG A 182 -14.32 2.43 -7.20
N SER A 183 -14.77 1.21 -7.47
CA SER A 183 -15.73 0.93 -8.55
C SER A 183 -17.09 1.57 -8.28
N ASN A 184 -17.80 1.91 -9.36
CA ASN A 184 -19.19 2.40 -9.29
C ASN A 184 -20.10 1.31 -8.70
N GLY A 185 -21.08 1.71 -7.89
CA GLY A 185 -22.01 0.78 -7.23
C GLY A 185 -21.50 0.11 -5.94
N VAL A 186 -20.19 0.18 -5.64
CA VAL A 186 -19.67 -0.32 -4.37
C VAL A 186 -20.06 0.64 -3.24
N ASN A 187 -20.76 0.10 -2.22
CA ASN A 187 -21.12 0.86 -1.03
C ASN A 187 -19.83 1.26 -0.29
N MET A 188 -19.63 2.58 -0.16
CA MET A 188 -18.43 3.15 0.47
C MET A 188 -18.27 2.70 1.92
N ARG A 189 -19.38 2.62 2.65
CA ARG A 189 -19.39 2.21 4.07
C ARG A 189 -18.86 0.79 4.21
N GLU A 190 -19.34 -0.12 3.38
CA GLU A 190 -18.91 -1.52 3.40
C GLU A 190 -17.45 -1.68 2.97
N ALA A 191 -17.04 -1.00 1.90
CA ALA A 191 -15.65 -1.02 1.43
C ALA A 191 -14.68 -0.53 2.51
N MET A 192 -15.00 0.60 3.17
CA MET A 192 -14.17 1.16 4.23
C MET A 192 -14.18 0.28 5.48
N ARG A 193 -15.34 -0.25 5.89
CA ARG A 193 -15.43 -1.21 7.01
C ARG A 193 -14.56 -2.44 6.78
N ASN A 194 -14.66 -3.04 5.60
CA ASN A 194 -13.90 -4.24 5.26
C ASN A 194 -12.39 -3.93 5.21
N ASN A 195 -12.01 -2.78 4.65
CA ASN A 195 -10.62 -2.34 4.62
C ASN A 195 -10.05 -2.13 6.03
N LEU A 196 -10.74 -1.37 6.89
CA LEU A 196 -10.29 -1.11 8.27
C LEU A 196 -10.24 -2.37 9.12
N THR A 197 -11.18 -3.30 8.92
CA THR A 197 -11.18 -4.59 9.62
C THR A 197 -9.94 -5.39 9.22
N ASN A 198 -9.65 -5.49 7.92
CA ASN A 198 -8.49 -6.21 7.42
C ASN A 198 -7.17 -5.56 7.90
N LEU A 199 -7.07 -4.23 7.82
CA LEU A 199 -5.91 -3.50 8.33
C LEU A 199 -5.74 -3.69 9.84
N GLY A 200 -6.83 -3.65 10.61
CA GLY A 200 -6.82 -3.90 12.05
C GLY A 200 -6.31 -5.30 12.39
N VAL A 201 -6.81 -6.34 11.72
CA VAL A 201 -6.36 -7.72 11.92
C VAL A 201 -4.88 -7.87 11.59
N ILE A 202 -4.42 -7.35 10.44
CA ILE A 202 -3.01 -7.43 10.04
C ILE A 202 -2.12 -6.65 11.02
N ALA A 203 -2.54 -5.46 11.46
CA ALA A 203 -1.79 -4.66 12.42
C ALA A 203 -1.69 -5.36 13.79
N VAL A 204 -2.75 -6.04 14.26
CA VAL A 204 -2.69 -6.87 15.48
C VAL A 204 -1.70 -8.02 15.31
N LEU A 205 -1.71 -8.73 14.18
CA LEU A 205 -0.75 -9.81 13.92
C LEU A 205 0.69 -9.30 14.00
N PHE A 206 1.01 -8.18 13.35
CA PHE A 206 2.33 -7.57 13.48
C PHE A 206 2.62 -7.12 14.90
N LEU A 207 1.65 -6.53 15.60
CA LEU A 207 1.81 -6.11 16.99
C LEU A 207 2.17 -7.30 17.88
N THR A 208 1.54 -8.47 17.70
CA THR A 208 1.88 -9.66 18.49
C THR A 208 3.32 -10.10 18.28
N VAL A 209 3.81 -10.12 17.03
CA VAL A 209 5.19 -10.46 16.72
C VAL A 209 6.16 -9.46 17.35
N VAL A 210 5.94 -8.16 17.12
CA VAL A 210 6.84 -7.11 17.65
C VAL A 210 6.79 -7.07 19.18
N TRP A 211 5.63 -7.29 19.80
CA TRP A 211 5.49 -7.36 21.25
C TRP A 211 6.26 -8.54 21.83
N THR A 212 6.21 -9.72 21.18
CA THR A 212 7.03 -10.86 21.64
C THR A 212 8.52 -10.57 21.54
N MET A 213 8.98 -9.86 20.50
CA MET A 213 10.36 -9.40 20.41
C MET A 213 10.73 -8.41 21.51
N ALA A 214 9.82 -7.51 21.88
CA ALA A 214 10.04 -6.50 22.93
C ALA A 214 10.08 -7.10 24.35
N VAL A 215 9.33 -8.17 24.58
CA VAL A 215 9.34 -8.90 25.86
C VAL A 215 10.58 -9.80 25.98
N ASP A 216 11.09 -10.31 24.86
CA ASP A 216 12.27 -11.16 24.86
C ASP A 216 13.53 -10.39 25.27
N GLN A 217 14.13 -10.77 26.41
CA GLN A 217 15.31 -10.11 26.97
C GLN A 217 16.63 -10.69 26.46
N THR A 218 16.63 -11.47 25.37
CA THR A 218 17.85 -12.11 24.85
C THR A 218 18.97 -11.11 24.49
N MET A 219 18.64 -9.86 24.13
CA MET A 219 19.60 -8.77 23.94
C MET A 219 20.07 -8.10 25.25
N ALA A 220 19.27 -8.18 26.31
CA ALA A 220 19.36 -7.30 27.47
C ALA A 220 20.19 -7.85 28.64
N GLY A 221 20.90 -8.99 28.45
CA GLY A 221 21.63 -9.72 29.49
C GLY A 221 22.74 -8.91 30.18
N ASP A 222 23.93 -8.84 29.58
CA ASP A 222 25.13 -8.24 30.24
C ASP A 222 25.48 -6.82 29.74
N ASP A 223 24.89 -6.35 28.63
CA ASP A 223 25.31 -5.13 27.92
C ASP A 223 24.11 -4.24 27.53
N ARG A 224 23.08 -4.18 28.40
CA ARG A 224 21.81 -3.45 28.16
C ARG A 224 22.03 -1.96 27.88
N PHE A 225 23.07 -1.37 28.47
CA PHE A 225 23.43 0.03 28.25
C PHE A 225 24.23 0.26 26.98
N SER A 226 24.55 -0.78 26.22
CA SER A 226 25.22 -0.58 24.95
C SER A 226 24.33 0.13 23.94
N LEU A 227 24.97 0.96 23.12
CA LEU A 227 24.31 1.78 22.11
C LEU A 227 23.41 0.96 21.17
N ILE A 228 23.86 -0.23 20.73
CA ILE A 228 23.05 -1.11 19.87
C ILE A 228 21.79 -1.61 20.59
N CYS A 229 21.90 -1.99 21.87
CA CYS A 229 20.74 -2.48 22.62
C CYS A 229 19.71 -1.35 22.82
N GLN A 230 20.17 -0.14 23.14
CA GLN A 230 19.29 1.01 23.28
C GLN A 230 18.59 1.38 21.96
N TRP A 231 19.29 1.33 20.81
CA TRP A 231 18.67 1.54 19.49
C TRP A 231 17.68 0.42 19.13
N TYR A 232 18.00 -0.83 19.45
CA TYR A 232 17.11 -1.97 19.29
C TYR A 232 15.81 -1.78 20.09
N GLU A 233 15.92 -1.44 21.38
CA GLU A 233 14.79 -1.14 22.25
C GLU A 233 13.99 0.07 21.75
N GLY A 234 14.68 1.12 21.30
CA GLY A 234 14.07 2.32 20.72
C GLY A 234 13.23 2.01 19.48
N PHE A 235 13.76 1.25 18.53
CA PHE A 235 13.01 0.83 17.34
C PHE A 235 11.80 -0.04 17.69
N LEU A 236 11.93 -0.96 18.65
CA LEU A 236 10.80 -1.77 19.10
C LEU A 236 9.72 -0.94 19.80
N ALA A 237 10.11 0.01 20.66
CA ALA A 237 9.18 0.90 21.34
C ALA A 237 8.37 1.75 20.34
N ILE A 238 9.05 2.30 19.32
CA ILE A 238 8.39 3.05 18.24
C ILE A 238 7.45 2.13 17.44
N ALA A 239 7.92 0.93 17.07
CA ALA A 239 7.11 -0.03 16.30
C ALA A 239 5.83 -0.43 17.04
N VAL A 240 5.95 -0.76 18.34
CA VAL A 240 4.82 -1.08 19.21
C VAL A 240 3.85 0.10 19.30
N GLY A 241 4.35 1.32 19.54
CA GLY A 241 3.52 2.51 19.63
C GLY A 241 2.74 2.77 18.34
N GLN A 242 3.39 2.69 17.18
CA GLN A 242 2.76 2.88 15.88
C GLN A 242 1.69 1.82 15.59
N LEU A 243 1.97 0.55 15.89
CA LEU A 243 1.02 -0.55 15.68
C LEU A 243 -0.18 -0.46 16.62
N ILE A 244 0.02 -0.05 17.88
CA ILE A 244 -1.10 0.23 18.80
C ILE A 244 -1.99 1.34 18.23
N VAL A 245 -1.40 2.46 17.80
CA VAL A 245 -2.18 3.57 17.22
C VAL A 245 -2.93 3.09 15.97
N ALA A 246 -2.29 2.34 15.07
CA ALA A 246 -2.95 1.78 13.88
C ALA A 246 -4.17 0.91 14.25
N VAL A 247 -4.02 -0.01 15.21
CA VAL A 247 -5.11 -0.89 15.68
C VAL A 247 -6.24 -0.06 16.30
N MET A 248 -5.90 0.87 17.19
CA MET A 248 -6.88 1.70 17.88
C MET A 248 -7.65 2.60 16.92
N THR A 249 -6.96 3.20 15.94
CA THR A 249 -7.60 4.01 14.89
C THR A 249 -8.57 3.16 14.06
N CYS A 250 -8.18 1.95 13.62
CA CYS A 250 -9.09 1.02 12.94
C CYS A 250 -10.33 0.69 13.80
N ALA A 251 -10.13 0.40 15.10
CA ALA A 251 -11.21 0.06 16.01
C ALA A 251 -12.18 1.24 16.21
N PHE A 252 -11.66 2.44 16.53
CA PHE A 252 -12.49 3.62 16.74
C PHE A 252 -13.27 4.00 15.48
N ILE A 253 -12.61 4.07 14.32
CA ILE A 253 -13.31 4.42 13.08
C ILE A 253 -14.41 3.41 12.77
N THR A 254 -14.15 2.11 12.96
CA THR A 254 -15.16 1.07 12.72
C THR A 254 -16.37 1.21 13.65
N LEU A 255 -16.13 1.42 14.95
CA LEU A 255 -17.19 1.62 15.95
C LEU A 255 -18.04 2.87 15.68
N TYR A 256 -17.46 3.93 15.13
CA TYR A 256 -18.19 5.13 14.73
C TYR A 256 -18.91 4.99 13.39
N LEU A 257 -18.35 4.22 12.45
CA LEU A 257 -18.93 4.02 11.11
C LEU A 257 -20.11 3.04 11.12
N GLU A 258 -20.08 2.05 12.01
CA GLU A 258 -21.09 0.98 12.07
C GLU A 258 -22.52 1.44 12.41
N PRO A 259 -22.78 2.39 13.31
CA PRO A 259 -24.16 2.83 13.59
C PRO A 259 -24.72 3.85 12.59
N LEU A 260 -23.91 4.38 11.67
CA LEU A 260 -24.33 5.44 10.76
C LEU A 260 -25.17 4.91 9.59
N ASP A 261 -26.11 5.71 9.10
CA ASP A 261 -26.78 5.45 7.83
C ASP A 261 -25.82 5.68 6.65
N ASP A 262 -26.21 5.32 5.43
CA ASP A 262 -25.30 5.38 4.28
C ASP A 262 -24.85 6.81 3.96
N MET A 263 -25.74 7.80 4.13
CA MET A 263 -25.43 9.20 3.86
C MET A 263 -24.55 9.82 4.96
N ALA A 264 -24.80 9.56 6.24
CA ALA A 264 -23.91 10.01 7.31
C ALA A 264 -22.57 9.29 7.26
N SER A 265 -22.54 8.01 6.87
CA SER A 265 -21.29 7.26 6.64
C SER A 265 -20.45 7.91 5.55
N LEU A 266 -21.07 8.27 4.41
CA LEU A 266 -20.38 8.95 3.33
C LEU A 266 -19.83 10.31 3.77
N LYS A 267 -20.62 11.09 4.52
CA LYS A 267 -20.18 12.36 5.09
C LYS A 267 -19.04 12.16 6.09
N PHE A 268 -19.15 11.18 6.97
CA PHE A 268 -18.12 10.86 7.96
C PHE A 268 -16.79 10.49 7.29
N VAL A 269 -16.83 9.63 6.26
CA VAL A 269 -15.64 9.26 5.47
C VAL A 269 -15.03 10.49 4.79
N LYS A 270 -15.84 11.38 4.22
CA LYS A 270 -15.37 12.63 3.58
C LYS A 270 -14.75 13.59 4.59
N ASP A 271 -15.38 13.78 5.75
CA ASP A 271 -14.91 14.71 6.79
C ASP A 271 -13.63 14.19 7.48
N ASN A 272 -13.41 12.87 7.49
CA ASN A 272 -12.33 12.21 8.24
C ASN A 272 -11.36 11.40 7.35
N PHE A 273 -11.28 11.68 6.05
CA PHE A 273 -10.53 10.85 5.08
C PHE A 273 -9.05 10.65 5.44
N VAL A 274 -8.43 11.62 6.13
CA VAL A 274 -7.05 11.55 6.61
C VAL A 274 -6.82 10.33 7.50
N PHE A 275 -7.80 10.00 8.35
CA PHE A 275 -7.71 8.91 9.31
C PHE A 275 -7.90 7.52 8.68
N PHE A 276 -8.39 7.43 7.43
CA PHE A 276 -8.55 6.14 6.74
C PHE A 276 -7.24 5.61 6.17
N GLY A 277 -6.30 6.48 5.80
CA GLY A 277 -4.97 6.09 5.31
C GLY A 277 -3.93 5.93 6.42
N GLU A 278 -4.13 6.59 7.56
CA GLU A 278 -3.18 6.60 8.68
C GLU A 278 -2.84 5.20 9.22
N PRO A 279 -3.81 4.29 9.47
CA PRO A 279 -3.49 2.96 9.98
C PRO A 279 -2.54 2.17 9.07
N MET A 280 -2.73 2.28 7.75
CA MET A 280 -1.88 1.59 6.78
C MET A 280 -0.44 2.13 6.84
N VAL A 281 -0.27 3.45 6.88
CA VAL A 281 1.05 4.08 6.90
C VAL A 281 1.77 3.80 8.22
N LEU A 282 1.08 3.91 9.35
CA LEU A 282 1.63 3.57 10.68
C LEU A 282 1.99 2.09 10.79
N MET A 283 1.17 1.20 10.23
CA MET A 283 1.48 -0.23 10.17
C MET A 283 2.77 -0.50 9.37
N LEU A 284 2.93 0.13 8.21
CA LEU A 284 4.15 0.02 7.41
C LEU A 284 5.37 0.58 8.15
N ALA A 285 5.23 1.72 8.84
CA ALA A 285 6.28 2.31 9.65
C ALA A 285 6.68 1.39 10.83
N GLY A 286 5.69 0.77 11.49
CA GLY A 286 5.93 -0.17 12.58
C GLY A 286 6.66 -1.43 12.11
N VAL A 287 6.24 -2.01 10.98
CA VAL A 287 6.94 -3.15 10.36
C VAL A 287 8.37 -2.77 9.98
N TYR A 288 8.57 -1.58 9.41
CA TYR A 288 9.90 -1.08 9.08
C TYR A 288 10.81 -0.97 10.31
N ASN A 289 10.33 -0.38 11.40
CA ASN A 289 11.08 -0.28 12.64
C ASN A 289 11.40 -1.66 13.25
N SER A 290 10.46 -2.61 13.18
CA SER A 290 10.72 -3.99 13.61
C SER A 290 11.80 -4.69 12.78
N LEU A 291 11.88 -4.40 11.48
CA LEU A 291 12.93 -4.91 10.60
C LEU A 291 14.28 -4.31 10.98
N CYS A 292 14.36 -3.00 11.24
CA CYS A 292 15.59 -2.35 11.73
C CYS A 292 16.06 -2.97 13.06
N ALA A 293 15.14 -3.21 14.00
CA ALA A 293 15.45 -3.91 15.25
C ALA A 293 15.98 -5.33 14.98
N THR A 294 15.33 -6.08 14.07
CA THR A 294 15.77 -7.43 13.69
C THR A 294 17.18 -7.44 13.11
N VAL A 295 17.53 -6.46 12.26
CA VAL A 295 18.89 -6.32 11.71
C VAL A 295 19.91 -6.15 12.84
N LEU A 296 19.66 -5.22 13.78
CA LEU A 296 20.55 -4.99 14.93
C LEU A 296 20.69 -6.25 15.81
N TRP A 297 19.59 -7.00 15.99
CA TRP A 297 19.59 -8.27 16.69
C TRP A 297 20.50 -9.30 15.99
N VAL A 298 20.39 -9.45 14.66
CA VAL A 298 21.24 -10.39 13.89
C VAL A 298 22.72 -10.03 14.02
N TYR A 299 23.07 -8.74 13.93
CA TYR A 299 24.46 -8.29 14.14
C TYR A 299 25.00 -8.67 15.52
N THR A 300 24.15 -8.63 16.54
CA THR A 300 24.56 -8.87 17.92
C THR A 300 24.62 -10.36 18.25
N VAL A 301 23.66 -11.17 17.77
CA VAL A 301 23.60 -12.62 18.03
C VAL A 301 24.55 -13.41 17.13
N TYR A 302 24.56 -13.12 15.82
CA TYR A 302 25.28 -13.93 14.83
C TYR A 302 26.56 -13.26 14.30
N GLY A 303 26.83 -12.03 14.71
CA GLY A 303 28.03 -11.28 14.35
C GLY A 303 27.94 -10.56 13.00
N VAL A 304 29.03 -9.87 12.65
CA VAL A 304 29.07 -8.91 11.54
C VAL A 304 28.86 -9.55 10.17
N GLY A 305 29.43 -10.74 9.94
CA GLY A 305 29.31 -11.42 8.64
C GLY A 305 27.86 -11.71 8.27
N LEU A 306 27.12 -12.39 9.16
CA LEU A 306 25.71 -12.67 8.93
C LEU A 306 24.86 -11.40 8.98
N GLY A 307 25.20 -10.44 9.85
CA GLY A 307 24.55 -9.12 9.89
C GLY A 307 24.58 -8.40 8.55
N VAL A 308 25.74 -8.34 7.88
CA VAL A 308 25.86 -7.70 6.56
C VAL A 308 25.04 -8.44 5.50
N CYS A 309 25.11 -9.78 5.46
CA CYS A 309 24.30 -10.57 4.53
C CYS A 309 22.79 -10.34 4.75
N PHE A 310 22.36 -10.31 6.01
CA PHE A 310 20.97 -10.06 6.37
C PHE A 310 20.53 -8.63 6.01
N SER A 311 21.35 -7.61 6.27
CA SER A 311 21.07 -6.22 5.85
C SER A 311 20.87 -6.09 4.35
N ILE A 312 21.68 -6.78 3.53
CA ILE A 312 21.51 -6.77 2.07
C ILE A 312 20.18 -7.43 1.68
N ALA A 313 19.84 -8.57 2.29
CA ALA A 313 18.57 -9.25 2.03
C ALA A 313 17.35 -8.39 2.48
N ALA A 314 17.42 -7.80 3.67
CA ALA A 314 16.40 -6.90 4.20
C ALA A 314 16.23 -5.66 3.33
N GLY A 315 17.33 -5.04 2.87
CA GLY A 315 17.28 -3.91 1.94
C GLY A 315 16.66 -4.29 0.58
N GLY A 316 16.95 -5.49 0.07
CA GLY A 316 16.31 -6.03 -1.12
C GLY A 316 14.80 -6.24 -0.95
N ALA A 317 14.36 -6.70 0.23
CA ALA A 317 12.95 -6.86 0.56
C ALA A 317 12.25 -5.49 0.65
N VAL A 318 12.83 -4.51 1.35
CA VAL A 318 12.29 -3.14 1.44
C VAL A 318 12.17 -2.52 0.05
N LEU A 319 13.20 -2.62 -0.79
CA LEU A 319 13.16 -2.16 -2.17
C LEU A 319 11.98 -2.78 -2.93
N ARG A 320 11.82 -4.11 -2.87
CA ARG A 320 10.72 -4.80 -3.56
C ARG A 320 9.35 -4.33 -3.08
N LEU A 321 9.16 -4.22 -1.77
CA LEU A 321 7.90 -3.78 -1.18
C LEU A 321 7.59 -2.31 -1.53
N SER A 322 8.57 -1.42 -1.50
CA SER A 322 8.41 -0.02 -1.91
C SER A 322 8.09 0.10 -3.40
N ALA A 323 8.67 -0.73 -4.25
CA ALA A 323 8.33 -0.77 -5.67
C ALA A 323 6.87 -1.22 -5.87
N VAL A 324 6.45 -2.31 -5.22
CA VAL A 324 5.06 -2.80 -5.25
C VAL A 324 4.10 -1.73 -4.76
N TYR A 325 4.39 -1.10 -3.62
CA TYR A 325 3.58 0.01 -3.11
C TYR A 325 3.48 1.17 -4.12
N GLY A 326 4.61 1.55 -4.74
CA GLY A 326 4.62 2.58 -5.78
C GLY A 326 3.80 2.23 -7.02
N TYR A 327 3.67 0.94 -7.37
CA TYR A 327 2.77 0.49 -8.44
C TYR A 327 1.31 0.55 -8.00
N LEU A 328 1.00 0.08 -6.79
CA LEU A 328 -0.36 0.09 -6.25
C LEU A 328 -0.90 1.52 -6.11
N CYS A 329 -0.08 2.46 -5.62
CA CYS A 329 -0.47 3.87 -5.50
C CYS A 329 -0.71 4.57 -6.84
N ARG A 330 -0.13 4.04 -7.93
CA ARG A 330 -0.33 4.56 -9.30
C ARG A 330 -1.40 3.81 -10.07
N TRP A 331 -1.91 2.71 -9.53
CA TRP A 331 -2.94 1.95 -10.18
C TRP A 331 -4.20 2.79 -10.31
N GLN A 332 -4.78 2.80 -11.51
CA GLN A 332 -6.00 3.51 -11.82
C GLN A 332 -7.04 2.53 -12.31
N ASN A 333 -8.25 2.65 -11.79
CA ASN A 333 -9.38 1.84 -12.20
C ASN A 333 -9.76 2.18 -13.66
N PRO A 334 -9.64 1.23 -14.61
CA PRO A 334 -9.94 1.48 -16.02
C PRO A 334 -11.44 1.61 -16.29
N TYR A 335 -12.29 1.14 -15.37
CA TYR A 335 -13.75 1.20 -15.50
C TYR A 335 -14.35 2.52 -14.98
N LEU A 336 -13.51 3.42 -14.48
CA LEU A 336 -13.91 4.77 -14.11
C LEU A 336 -13.78 5.70 -15.33
N THR A 337 -14.89 6.33 -15.71
CA THR A 337 -14.90 7.32 -16.79
C THR A 337 -13.99 8.50 -16.44
N ALA A 338 -13.40 9.15 -17.45
CA ALA A 338 -12.56 10.33 -17.23
C ALA A 338 -13.34 11.47 -16.55
N GLU A 339 -14.64 11.59 -16.84
CA GLU A 339 -15.53 12.56 -16.21
C GLU A 339 -15.72 12.27 -14.71
N ASP A 340 -16.02 11.02 -14.35
CA ASP A 340 -16.16 10.58 -12.95
C ASP A 340 -14.86 10.81 -12.18
N ARG A 341 -13.73 10.50 -12.80
CA ARG A 341 -12.41 10.71 -12.20
C ARG A 341 -12.17 12.20 -11.95
N ASN A 342 -12.36 13.05 -12.96
CA ASN A 342 -12.19 14.49 -12.83
C ASN A 342 -13.17 15.12 -11.82
N ALA A 343 -14.38 14.59 -11.70
CA ALA A 343 -15.33 14.99 -10.67
C ALA A 343 -14.80 14.64 -9.28
N ARG A 344 -14.34 13.40 -9.07
CA ARG A 344 -13.77 12.94 -7.79
C ARG A 344 -12.51 13.71 -7.40
N THR A 345 -11.60 13.98 -8.34
CA THR A 345 -10.38 14.76 -8.06
C THR A 345 -10.72 16.22 -7.69
N ARG A 346 -11.73 16.82 -8.34
CA ARG A 346 -12.22 18.17 -7.98
C ARG A 346 -12.84 18.19 -6.58
N ASP A 347 -13.63 17.18 -6.26
CA ASP A 347 -14.19 16.97 -4.92
C ASP A 347 -13.06 16.87 -3.89
N ALA A 348 -12.00 16.09 -4.16
CA ALA A 348 -10.80 16.00 -3.32
C ALA A 348 -10.16 17.35 -3.04
N ALA A 349 -9.89 18.10 -4.12
CA ALA A 349 -9.24 19.40 -4.03
C ALA A 349 -10.10 20.41 -3.26
N SER A 350 -11.42 20.34 -3.42
CA SER A 350 -12.35 21.17 -2.65
C SER A 350 -12.37 20.82 -1.16
N MET A 351 -12.26 19.53 -0.81
CA MET A 351 -12.23 19.06 0.58
C MET A 351 -10.92 19.46 1.26
N ALA A 352 -9.78 19.32 0.58
CA ALA A 352 -8.49 19.78 1.07
C ALA A 352 -8.49 21.29 1.36
N ARG A 353 -8.98 22.11 0.42
CA ARG A 353 -9.09 23.57 0.59
C ARG A 353 -10.10 23.99 1.66
N ALA A 354 -11.20 23.27 1.82
CA ALA A 354 -12.19 23.54 2.87
C ALA A 354 -11.67 23.18 4.26
N GLY A 355 -10.77 22.19 4.37
CA GLY A 355 -10.02 21.88 5.58
C GLY A 355 -9.06 23.01 5.96
N ASP A 356 -8.29 23.53 4.99
CA ASP A 356 -7.36 24.66 5.20
C ASP A 356 -8.09 25.93 5.67
N LEU A 357 -9.29 26.20 5.16
CA LEU A 357 -10.10 27.37 5.54
C LEU A 357 -10.75 27.25 6.93
N LYS A 358 -10.81 26.06 7.54
CA LYS A 358 -11.30 25.86 8.91
C LYS A 358 -10.17 25.72 9.93
N ALA A 359 -8.94 25.50 9.48
CA ALA A 359 -7.75 25.40 10.32
C ALA A 359 -7.01 26.75 10.48
N ALA A 360 -7.38 27.77 9.69
CA ALA A 360 -7.02 29.17 9.85
C ALA A 360 -8.12 29.92 10.60
#